data_AF-A0A3M1Z831-F1
#
_entry.id   AF-A0A3M1Z831-F1
#
_cell.length_a   1.000
_cell.length_b   1.000
_cell.length_c   1.000
_cell.angle_alpha   90.00
_cell.angle_beta   90.00
_cell.angle_gamma   90.00
#
_symmetry.space_group_name_H-M   'P 1'
#
loop_
_entity.id
_entity.type
_entity.pdbx_description
1 polymer ?
#
loop_
_entity_poly.entity_id
_entity_poly.type
_entity_poly.pdbx_seq_one_letter_code
_entity_poly.pdbx_strand_id
1 'polypeptide(L)'
;MAGPDVSQALAGYFEEVAELVQNAQGALLSVESSVAEGDLDVPSLYTLYRAMHTIKGLSAMVEAKALVRLAHGLETVLQELH
;
A
#
# COMPACT_ATOMS: atom_id res chain seq x y z
N MET A 1 -23.66 10.13 -23.68
CA MET A 1 -23.26 9.72 -22.32
C MET A 1 -21.99 10.49 -22.00
N ALA A 2 -21.98 11.32 -20.95
CA ALA A 2 -20.74 11.90 -20.46
C ALA A 2 -19.81 10.75 -20.03
N GLY A 3 -18.53 10.81 -20.42
CA GLY A 3 -17.54 9.84 -19.95
C GLY A 3 -17.41 9.86 -18.43
N PRO A 4 -16.69 8.89 -17.84
CA PRO A 4 -16.46 8.88 -16.39
C PRO A 4 -15.83 10.20 -15.95
N ASP A 5 -16.33 10.76 -14.83
CA ASP A 5 -15.77 11.97 -14.24
C ASP A 5 -14.41 11.64 -13.63
N VAL A 6 -13.36 12.04 -14.34
CA VAL A 6 -11.96 11.84 -13.93
C VAL A 6 -11.69 12.46 -12.56
N SER A 7 -12.35 13.56 -12.22
CA SER A 7 -12.16 14.24 -10.93
C SER A 7 -12.70 13.39 -9.78
N GLN A 8 -13.87 12.77 -9.99
CA GLN A 8 -14.46 11.86 -9.01
C GLN A 8 -13.60 10.60 -8.83
N ALA A 9 -13.08 10.04 -9.94
CA ALA A 9 -12.19 8.88 -9.89
C ALA A 9 -10.89 9.19 -9.14
N LEU A 10 -10.31 10.38 -9.35
CA LEU A 10 -9.12 10.82 -8.63
C LEU A 10 -9.41 11.09 -7.14
N ALA A 11 -10.57 11.65 -6.81
CA ALA A 11 -10.95 11.88 -5.42
C ALA A 11 -11.02 10.56 -4.62
N GLY A 12 -11.74 9.56 -5.14
CA GLY A 12 -11.77 8.23 -4.52
C GLY A 12 -10.40 7.53 -4.54
N TYR A 13 -9.59 7.73 -5.58
CA TYR A 13 -8.21 7.23 -5.56
C TYR A 13 -7.41 7.81 -4.37
N PHE A 14 -7.48 9.12 -4.13
CA PHE A 14 -6.72 9.76 -3.06
C PHE A 14 -7.21 9.38 -1.66
N GLU A 15 -8.53 9.28 -1.46
CA GLU A 15 -9.14 8.86 -0.19
C GLU A 15 -8.69 7.44 0.17
N GLU A 16 -8.84 6.49 -0.76
CA GLU A 16 -8.50 5.09 -0.54
C GLU A 16 -7.00 4.89 -0.35
N VAL A 17 -6.15 5.59 -1.12
CA VAL A 17 -4.69 5.53 -0.92
C VAL A 17 -4.30 6.12 0.44
N ALA A 18 -4.96 7.18 0.90
CA ALA A 18 -4.67 7.76 2.21
C ALA A 18 -4.97 6.78 3.34
N GLU A 19 -6.11 6.08 3.30
CA GLU A 19 -6.44 5.03 4.27
C GLU A 19 -5.44 3.86 4.23
N LEU A 20 -5.06 3.41 3.03
CA LEU A 20 -4.08 2.34 2.87
C LEU A 20 -2.69 2.73 3.41
N VAL A 21 -2.28 4.00 3.25
CA VAL A 21 -1.03 4.51 3.80
C VAL A 21 -1.08 4.55 5.34
N GLN A 22 -2.19 4.98 5.94
CA GLN A 22 -2.36 4.96 7.39
C GLN A 22 -2.29 3.53 7.95
N ASN A 23 -2.97 2.58 7.30
CA ASN A 23 -2.92 1.17 7.68
C ASN A 23 -1.51 0.60 7.54
N ALA A 24 -0.79 0.95 6.47
CA ALA A 24 0.60 0.55 6.28
C ALA A 24 1.52 1.14 7.36
N GLN A 25 1.34 2.40 7.74
CA GLN A 25 2.13 3.02 8.81
C GLN A 25 1.93 2.31 10.15
N GLY A 26 0.68 1.99 10.51
CA GLY A 26 0.39 1.24 11.73
C GLY A 26 1.03 -0.14 11.74
N ALA A 27 0.91 -0.88 10.63
CA ALA A 27 1.53 -2.20 10.49
C ALA A 27 3.06 -2.14 10.52
N LEU A 28 3.68 -1.09 9.95
CA LEU A 28 5.14 -0.90 10.00
C LEU A 28 5.62 -0.73 11.44
N LEU A 29 4.95 0.11 12.24
CA LEU A 29 5.30 0.33 13.64
C LEU A 29 5.17 -0.96 14.47
N SER A 30 4.15 -1.79 14.20
CA SER A 30 4.02 -3.11 14.86
C SER A 30 5.16 -4.05 14.49
N VAL A 31 5.52 -4.12 13.20
CA VAL A 31 6.67 -4.93 12.74
C VAL A 31 7.96 -4.43 13.40
N GLU A 32 8.24 -3.13 13.36
CA GLU A 32 9.43 -2.52 13.97
C GLU A 32 9.53 -2.84 15.46
N SER A 33 8.40 -2.76 16.18
CA SER A 33 8.35 -3.08 17.61
C SER A 33 8.61 -4.57 17.88
N SER A 34 7.99 -5.48 17.10
CA SER A 34 8.20 -6.92 17.24
C SER A 34 9.66 -7.31 16.97
N VAL A 35 10.28 -6.71 15.95
CA VAL A 35 11.69 -6.95 15.59
C VAL A 35 12.62 -6.50 16.72
N ALA A 36 12.33 -5.37 17.38
CA ALA A 36 13.10 -4.90 18.52
C ALA A 36 13.04 -5.88 19.72
N GLU A 37 11.98 -6.68 19.83
CA GLU A 37 11.80 -7.71 20.84
C GLU A 37 12.36 -9.08 20.42
N GLY A 38 12.92 -9.20 19.21
CA GLY A 38 13.47 -10.44 18.68
C GLY A 38 12.44 -11.38 18.07
N ASP A 39 11.26 -10.87 17.72
CA ASP A 39 10.19 -11.59 17.04
C ASP A 39 9.87 -10.95 15.66
N LEU A 40 9.00 -11.57 14.88
CA LEU A 40 8.47 -11.01 13.65
C LEU A 40 6.94 -11.14 13.62
N ASP A 41 6.24 -10.01 13.69
CA ASP A 41 4.79 -9.96 13.54
C ASP A 41 4.37 -10.19 12.07
N VAL A 42 4.23 -11.47 11.71
CA VAL A 42 3.82 -11.92 10.37
C VAL A 42 2.46 -11.36 9.94
N PRO A 43 1.41 -11.31 10.80
CA PRO A 43 0.16 -10.62 10.46
C PRO A 43 0.33 -9.15 10.03
N SER A 44 1.16 -8.39 10.75
CA SER A 44 1.44 -6.99 10.38
C SER A 44 2.26 -6.89 9.10
N LEU A 45 3.24 -7.79 8.90
CA LEU A 45 3.99 -7.88 7.64
C LEU A 45 3.07 -8.16 6.44
N TYR A 46 2.12 -9.09 6.60
CA TYR A 46 1.13 -9.38 5.56
C TYR A 46 0.21 -8.18 5.29
N THR A 47 -0.14 -7.42 6.33
CA THR A 47 -0.92 -6.17 6.20
C THR A 47 -0.17 -5.12 5.36
N LEU A 48 1.14 -4.94 5.61
CA LEU A 48 1.99 -4.07 4.79
C LEU A 48 1.98 -4.49 3.31
N TYR A 49 2.22 -5.78 3.05
CA TYR A 49 2.24 -6.32 1.70
C TYR A 49 0.92 -6.05 0.98
N ARG A 50 -0.21 -6.33 1.65
CA ARG A 50 -1.56 -6.11 1.08
C ARG A 50 -1.85 -4.63 0.80
N ALA A 51 -1.41 -3.73 1.68
CA ALA A 51 -1.55 -2.30 1.45
C ALA A 51 -0.79 -1.87 0.19
N MET A 52 0.48 -2.29 0.05
CA MET A 52 1.30 -1.95 -1.13
C MET A 52 0.73 -2.55 -2.42
N HIS A 53 0.29 -3.80 -2.38
CA HIS A 53 -0.34 -4.47 -3.53
C HIS A 53 -1.59 -3.71 -4.01
N THR A 54 -2.40 -3.23 -3.06
CA THR A 54 -3.63 -2.48 -3.38
C THR A 54 -3.31 -1.08 -3.92
N ILE A 55 -2.37 -0.35 -3.31
CA ILE A 55 -1.89 0.95 -3.80
C ILE A 55 -1.33 0.81 -5.22
N LYS A 56 -0.58 -0.26 -5.53
CA LYS A 56 -0.08 -0.55 -6.88
C LYS A 56 -1.23 -0.67 -7.89
N GLY A 57 -2.25 -1.46 -7.55
CA GLY A 57 -3.43 -1.67 -8.41
C GLY A 57 -4.20 -0.38 -8.66
N LEU A 58 -4.54 0.36 -7.60
CA LEU A 58 -5.25 1.64 -7.70
C LEU A 58 -4.45 2.67 -8.50
N SER A 59 -3.13 2.74 -8.27
CA SER A 59 -2.25 3.67 -8.98
C SER A 59 -2.12 3.34 -10.47
N ALA A 60 -2.22 2.06 -10.84
CA ALA A 60 -2.24 1.64 -12.23
C ALA A 60 -3.54 2.09 -12.94
N MET A 61 -4.69 2.06 -12.25
CA MET A 61 -5.98 2.49 -12.80
C MET A 61 -6.02 3.98 -13.14
N VAL A 62 -5.28 4.81 -12.41
CA VAL A 62 -5.16 6.27 -12.65
C VAL A 62 -3.86 6.66 -13.37
N GLU A 63 -3.15 5.69 -13.93
CA GLU A 63 -1.89 5.86 -14.67
C GLU A 63 -0.75 6.56 -13.89
N ALA A 64 -0.76 6.49 -12.56
CA ALA A 64 0.28 7.02 -11.68
C ALA A 64 1.54 6.12 -11.69
N LYS A 65 2.25 6.07 -12.83
CA LYS A 65 3.38 5.15 -13.09
C LYS A 65 4.50 5.20 -12.05
N ALA A 66 4.76 6.36 -11.46
CA ALA A 66 5.77 6.50 -10.41
C ALA A 66 5.38 5.75 -9.14
N LEU A 67 4.11 5.86 -8.73
CA LEU A 67 3.58 5.16 -7.56
C LEU A 67 3.47 3.66 -7.79
N VAL A 68 3.11 3.23 -9.02
CA VAL A 68 3.15 1.80 -9.39
C VAL A 68 4.55 1.21 -9.17
N ARG A 69 5.60 1.91 -9.63
CA ARG A 69 6.98 1.43 -9.45
C ARG A 69 7.41 1.41 -7.99
N LEU A 70 7.04 2.43 -7.22
CA LEU A 70 7.35 2.50 -5.80
C LEU A 70 6.68 1.37 -5.02
N ALA A 71 5.37 1.20 -5.19
CA ALA A 71 4.59 0.16 -4.52
C ALA A 71 5.07 -1.24 -4.89
N HIS A 72 5.44 -1.47 -6.16
CA HIS A 72 6.02 -2.73 -6.58
C HIS A 72 7.37 -3.02 -5.91
N GLY A 73 8.27 -2.02 -5.82
CA GLY A 73 9.55 -2.19 -5.13
C GLY A 73 9.38 -2.55 -3.66
N LEU A 74 8.42 -1.92 -2.97
CA LEU A 74 8.08 -2.26 -1.58
C LEU A 74 7.47 -3.66 -1.47
N GLU A 75 6.57 -4.04 -2.39
CA GLU A 75 5.98 -5.39 -2.46
C GLU A 75 7.05 -6.47 -2.63
N THR A 76 8.07 -6.25 -3.46
CA THR A 76 9.20 -7.18 -3.63
C THR A 76 9.97 -7.38 -2.33
N VAL A 77 10.35 -6.29 -1.65
CA VAL A 77 11.07 -6.38 -0.36
C VAL A 77 10.23 -7.11 0.69
N LEU A 78 8.94 -6.79 0.80
CA LEU A 78 8.04 -7.43 1.77
C LEU A 78 7.82 -8.92 1.46
N GLN A 79 7.82 -9.31 0.18
CA GLN A 79 7.70 -10.71 -0.23
C GLN A 79 8.94 -11.53 0.14
N GLU A 80 10.14 -10.93 0.17
CA GLU A 80 11.36 -11.60 0.62
C GLU A 80 11.42 -11.82 2.13
N LEU A 81 10.58 -11.10 2.90
CA LEU A 81 10.48 -11.19 4.35
C LEU A 81 9.38 -12.17 4.83
N HIS A 82 8.54 -12.64 3.91
CA HIS A 82 7.41 -13.53 4.17
C HIS A 82 7.82 -15.00 4.00
#